data_AF-A0A7K2NRI8-F1
#
_entry.id   AF-A0A7K2NRI8-F1
#
_cell.length_a   1.000
_cell.length_b   1.000
_cell.length_c   1.000
_cell.angle_alpha   90.00
_cell.angle_beta   90.00
_cell.angle_gamma   90.00
#
_symmetry.space_group_name_H-M   'P 1'
#
loop_
_entity.id
_entity.type
_entity.pdbx_description
1 polymer ?
#
loop_
_entity_poly.entity_id
_entity_poly.type
_entity_poly.pdbx_seq_one_letter_code
_entity_poly.pdbx_strand_id
1 'polypeptide(L)'
;DEVRGVVYLDFTPGGGGEQGRVDRSERGLPGMTVEAVRDGRTVATTTTADDGSFSFDGLDPGSYGVKLPAANFAPPYEGVSWLGPALVTPAIIGAYLWIWTGFAMVLIGAGLSSLPRDALEAARMDGANEWQIFRRITVPLLAPVLTVVFITLVINVMKVFDLVYIIAPGPVQEDATVLATQMWLVSFGGGNNQGLGSALGVLLLLLVVPAMVFNVRRFKRSQR
;
A
#
# COMPACT_ATOMS: atom_id res chain seq x y z
N ASP A 1 -48.79 -5.13 10.50
CA ASP A 1 -47.66 -4.54 11.24
C ASP A 1 -46.74 -3.80 10.28
N GLU A 2 -45.89 -2.94 10.82
CA GLU A 2 -44.96 -2.14 10.03
C GLU A 2 -43.53 -2.45 10.46
N VAL A 3 -42.65 -2.71 9.49
CA VAL A 3 -41.21 -2.89 9.73
C VAL A 3 -40.49 -1.72 9.11
N ARG A 4 -39.81 -0.91 9.94
CA ARG A 4 -38.98 0.21 9.51
C ARG A 4 -37.54 0.05 9.95
N GLY A 5 -36.62 0.68 9.22
CA GLY A 5 -35.21 0.72 9.58
C GLY A 5 -34.45 1.75 8.76
N VAL A 6 -33.12 1.72 8.90
CA VAL A 6 -32.19 2.53 8.14
C VAL A 6 -31.04 1.66 7.67
N VAL A 7 -30.60 1.87 6.43
CA VAL A 7 -29.36 1.30 5.89
C VAL A 7 -28.34 2.42 5.86
N TYR A 8 -27.18 2.21 6.48
CA TYR A 8 -26.17 3.24 6.67
C TYR A 8 -24.76 2.66 6.58
N LEU A 9 -23.77 3.53 6.36
CA LEU A 9 -22.36 3.20 6.52
C LEU A 9 -21.98 3.37 7.98
N ASP A 10 -21.67 2.26 8.66
CA ASP A 10 -21.10 2.24 10.01
C ASP A 10 -19.63 2.71 9.94
N PHE A 11 -19.48 4.03 9.80
CA PHE A 11 -18.20 4.72 9.69
C PHE A 11 -18.33 6.19 10.10
N THR A 12 -17.61 6.58 11.15
CA THR A 12 -17.50 7.98 11.59
C THR A 12 -16.10 8.54 11.29
N PRO A 13 -15.97 9.55 10.40
CA PRO A 13 -14.68 10.19 10.12
C PRO A 13 -14.05 10.78 11.38
N GLY A 14 -12.80 10.38 11.69
CA GLY A 14 -12.09 10.83 12.89
C GLY A 14 -12.26 9.94 14.14
N GLY A 15 -13.01 8.84 14.02
CA GLY A 15 -13.25 7.89 15.11
C GLY A 15 -14.36 8.34 16.08
N GLY A 16 -14.65 7.52 17.09
CA GLY A 16 -15.60 7.83 18.16
C GLY A 16 -17.04 7.33 17.99
N GLY A 17 -17.35 6.57 16.94
CA GLY A 17 -18.64 5.91 16.79
C GLY A 17 -18.77 4.62 17.61
N GLU A 18 -20.00 4.22 17.94
CA GLU A 18 -20.32 2.93 18.58
C GLU A 18 -20.76 1.91 17.53
N GLN A 19 -19.98 0.85 17.32
CA GLN A 19 -20.27 -0.19 16.33
C GLN A 19 -21.70 -0.76 16.50
N GLY A 20 -22.44 -0.83 15.40
CA GLY A 20 -23.81 -1.36 15.40
C GLY A 20 -24.85 -0.42 16.02
N ARG A 21 -24.49 0.82 16.35
CA ARG A 21 -25.42 1.87 16.77
C ARG A 21 -25.40 2.99 15.75
N VAL A 22 -26.59 3.37 15.26
CA VAL A 22 -26.72 4.47 14.31
C VAL A 22 -26.38 5.79 14.99
N ASP A 23 -25.33 6.44 14.53
CA ASP A 23 -24.94 7.78 14.95
C ASP A 23 -25.47 8.84 13.97
N ARG A 24 -25.84 10.02 14.49
CA ARG A 24 -26.43 11.10 13.65
C ARG A 24 -25.47 11.64 12.57
N SER A 25 -24.18 11.41 12.71
CA SER A 25 -23.15 11.80 11.75
C SER A 25 -22.94 10.77 10.64
N GLU A 26 -23.48 9.57 10.78
CA GLU A 26 -23.34 8.50 9.79
C GLU A 26 -24.23 8.77 8.59
N ARG A 27 -23.74 8.40 7.40
CA ARG A 27 -24.51 8.55 6.17
C ARG A 27 -25.40 7.35 5.96
N GLY A 28 -26.69 7.63 5.81
CA GLY A 28 -27.63 6.70 5.17
C GLY A 28 -27.19 6.36 3.74
N LEU A 29 -27.49 5.14 3.33
CA LEU A 29 -27.24 4.64 1.98
C LEU A 29 -28.54 4.71 1.17
N PRO A 30 -28.68 5.71 0.27
CA PRO A 30 -29.89 5.86 -0.53
C PRO A 30 -29.95 4.87 -1.69
N GLY A 31 -31.16 4.55 -2.14
CA GLY A 31 -31.36 3.71 -3.33
C GLY A 31 -31.02 2.23 -3.16
N MET A 32 -30.82 1.75 -1.93
CA MET A 32 -30.57 0.34 -1.64
C MET A 32 -31.87 -0.44 -1.65
N THR A 33 -31.90 -1.56 -2.35
CA THR A 33 -33.02 -2.51 -2.28
C THR A 33 -33.02 -3.19 -0.91
N VAL A 34 -34.17 -3.34 -0.27
CA VAL A 34 -34.31 -4.05 0.99
C VAL A 34 -35.41 -5.09 0.84
N GLU A 35 -35.14 -6.32 1.25
CA GLU A 35 -36.08 -7.44 1.14
C GLU A 35 -36.50 -7.93 2.52
N ALA A 36 -37.81 -7.98 2.76
CA ALA A 36 -38.39 -8.68 3.90
C ALA A 36 -38.52 -10.16 3.56
N VAL A 37 -38.03 -11.03 4.44
CA VAL A 37 -37.92 -12.48 4.24
C VAL A 37 -38.68 -13.21 5.34
N ARG A 38 -39.54 -14.15 4.94
CA ARG A 38 -40.24 -15.08 5.82
C ARG A 38 -40.08 -16.48 5.27
N ASP A 39 -39.71 -17.44 6.13
CA ASP A 39 -39.49 -18.84 5.75
C ASP A 39 -38.54 -19.01 4.55
N GLY A 40 -37.51 -18.17 4.48
CA GLY A 40 -36.50 -18.16 3.40
C GLY A 40 -36.97 -17.57 2.06
N ARG A 41 -38.21 -17.07 1.96
CA ARG A 41 -38.74 -16.41 0.76
C ARG A 41 -38.89 -14.91 0.96
N THR A 42 -38.57 -14.15 -0.08
CA THR A 42 -38.84 -12.71 -0.11
C THR A 42 -40.34 -12.49 -0.24
N VAL A 43 -40.92 -11.77 0.71
CA VAL A 43 -42.37 -11.50 0.78
C VAL A 43 -42.70 -10.06 0.44
N ALA A 44 -41.74 -9.14 0.61
CA ALA A 44 -41.86 -7.75 0.22
C ALA A 44 -40.48 -7.18 -0.11
N THR A 45 -40.47 -6.18 -1.00
CA THR A 45 -39.27 -5.47 -1.42
C THR A 45 -39.55 -3.97 -1.38
N THR A 46 -38.62 -3.20 -0.85
CA THR A 46 -38.66 -1.74 -0.82
C THR A 46 -37.29 -1.16 -1.17
N THR A 47 -37.19 0.15 -1.30
CA THR A 47 -35.93 0.85 -1.59
C THR A 47 -35.70 1.93 -0.55
N THR A 48 -34.46 2.13 -0.11
CA THR A 48 -34.15 3.18 0.85
C THR A 48 -34.30 4.58 0.26
N ALA A 49 -34.81 5.50 1.08
CA ALA A 49 -34.92 6.92 0.78
C ALA A 49 -33.54 7.62 0.81
N ASP A 50 -33.52 8.92 0.52
CA ASP A 50 -32.30 9.75 0.45
C ASP A 50 -31.48 9.73 1.76
N ASP A 51 -32.14 9.51 2.90
CA ASP A 51 -31.55 9.41 4.24
C ASP A 51 -31.22 7.96 4.65
N GLY A 52 -31.38 6.99 3.74
CA GLY A 52 -31.17 5.57 3.99
C GLY A 52 -32.34 4.87 4.71
N SER A 53 -33.41 5.58 5.06
CA SER A 53 -34.57 4.99 5.74
C SER A 53 -35.40 4.10 4.80
N PHE A 54 -36.03 3.07 5.34
CA PHE A 54 -36.97 2.22 4.62
C PHE A 54 -38.16 1.81 5.51
N SER A 55 -39.30 1.53 4.88
CA SER A 55 -40.47 0.95 5.53
C SER A 55 -41.09 -0.16 4.66
N PHE A 56 -41.63 -1.17 5.35
CA PHE A 56 -42.53 -2.17 4.77
C PHE A 56 -43.92 -2.00 5.38
N ASP A 57 -44.85 -1.55 4.54
CA ASP A 57 -46.25 -1.37 4.91
C ASP A 57 -47.08 -2.60 4.55
N GLY A 58 -48.12 -2.87 5.34
CA GLY A 58 -49.10 -3.92 5.01
C GLY A 58 -48.59 -5.35 5.17
N LEU A 59 -47.58 -5.58 6.00
CA LEU A 59 -47.14 -6.93 6.34
C LEU A 59 -48.12 -7.61 7.30
N ASP A 60 -48.42 -8.88 7.01
CA ASP A 60 -49.14 -9.74 7.93
C ASP A 60 -48.42 -9.83 9.29
N PRO A 61 -49.13 -10.03 10.41
CA PRO A 61 -48.47 -10.21 11.70
C PRO A 61 -47.52 -11.42 11.69
N GLY A 62 -46.29 -11.22 12.18
CA GLY A 62 -45.28 -12.27 12.26
C GLY A 62 -43.83 -11.77 12.36
N SER A 63 -42.90 -12.72 12.39
CA SER A 63 -41.45 -12.44 12.40
C SER A 63 -40.90 -12.42 10.97
N TYR A 64 -40.15 -11.37 10.65
CA TYR A 64 -39.49 -11.19 9.36
C TYR A 64 -37.99 -11.00 9.56
N GLY A 65 -37.19 -11.61 8.69
CA GLY A 65 -35.81 -11.21 8.48
C GLY A 65 -35.73 -10.07 7.48
N VAL A 66 -34.75 -9.19 7.62
CA VAL A 66 -34.46 -8.14 6.64
C VAL A 66 -33.11 -8.46 6.00
N LYS A 67 -33.04 -8.44 4.67
CA LYS A 67 -31.78 -8.63 3.94
C LYS A 67 -31.59 -7.55 2.88
N LEU A 68 -30.32 -7.26 2.60
CA LEU A 68 -29.90 -6.51 1.42
C LEU A 68 -29.52 -7.54 0.34
N PRO A 69 -30.20 -7.57 -0.82
CA PRO A 69 -29.85 -8.48 -1.89
C PRO A 69 -28.46 -8.17 -2.45
N ALA A 70 -27.76 -9.22 -2.91
CA ALA A 70 -26.43 -9.10 -3.49
C ALA A 70 -26.38 -8.14 -4.70
N ALA A 71 -27.51 -7.96 -5.41
CA ALA A 71 -27.64 -7.05 -6.55
C ALA A 71 -27.44 -5.56 -6.18
N ASN A 72 -27.57 -5.19 -4.90
CA ASN A 72 -27.20 -3.83 -4.44
C ASN A 72 -25.71 -3.55 -4.55
N PHE A 73 -24.89 -4.60 -4.59
CA PHE A 73 -23.45 -4.50 -4.63
C PHE A 73 -22.98 -4.80 -6.05
N ALA A 74 -21.98 -4.04 -6.51
CA ALA A 74 -21.37 -4.30 -7.81
C ALA A 74 -20.85 -5.76 -7.84
N PRO A 75 -21.04 -6.49 -8.96
CA PRO A 75 -20.48 -7.82 -9.09
C PRO A 75 -18.97 -7.75 -8.82
N PRO A 76 -18.40 -8.76 -8.12
CA PRO A 76 -16.97 -8.77 -7.83
C PRO A 76 -16.17 -8.62 -9.12
N TYR A 77 -15.08 -7.84 -9.06
CA TYR A 77 -14.17 -7.73 -10.19
C TYR A 77 -13.58 -9.12 -10.52
N GLU A 78 -13.87 -9.63 -11.72
CA GLU A 78 -13.42 -10.97 -12.17
C GLU A 78 -12.01 -10.96 -12.80
N GLY A 79 -11.36 -9.81 -12.91
CA GLY A 79 -10.01 -9.70 -13.47
C GLY A 79 -8.89 -9.83 -12.44
N VAL A 80 -7.66 -9.47 -12.84
CA VAL A 80 -6.48 -9.48 -11.95
C VAL A 80 -6.52 -8.31 -10.97
N SER A 81 -6.81 -8.60 -9.70
CA SER A 81 -6.85 -7.57 -8.65
C SER A 81 -5.44 -7.19 -8.23
N TRP A 82 -4.84 -6.22 -8.94
CA TRP A 82 -3.48 -5.72 -8.71
C TRP A 82 -3.24 -5.17 -7.29
N LEU A 83 -4.30 -4.61 -6.68
CA LEU A 83 -4.29 -4.08 -5.32
C LEU A 83 -5.00 -5.01 -4.34
N GLY A 84 -5.24 -6.26 -4.73
CA GLY A 84 -5.73 -7.29 -3.83
C GLY A 84 -4.64 -7.84 -2.92
N PRO A 85 -5.01 -8.61 -1.88
CA PRO A 85 -4.07 -9.14 -0.87
C PRO A 85 -2.87 -9.88 -1.47
N ALA A 86 -3.08 -10.60 -2.57
CA ALA A 86 -2.04 -11.39 -3.22
C ALA A 86 -1.01 -10.56 -4.02
N LEU A 87 -1.40 -9.40 -4.55
CA LEU A 87 -0.60 -8.65 -5.53
C LEU A 87 -0.19 -7.26 -5.06
N VAL A 88 -0.74 -6.75 -3.97
CA VAL A 88 -0.43 -5.40 -3.47
C VAL A 88 1.06 -5.19 -3.20
N THR A 89 1.73 -6.16 -2.55
CA THR A 89 3.17 -6.06 -2.23
C THR A 89 4.03 -6.11 -3.51
N PRO A 90 3.87 -7.09 -4.43
CA PRO A 90 4.53 -7.05 -5.74
C PRO A 90 4.25 -5.78 -6.55
N ALA A 91 3.03 -5.24 -6.52
CA ALA A 91 2.67 -4.01 -7.21
C ALA A 91 3.43 -2.80 -6.66
N ILE A 92 3.52 -2.67 -5.33
CA ILE A 92 4.33 -1.64 -4.68
C ILE A 92 5.81 -1.79 -5.04
N ILE A 93 6.35 -3.02 -5.04
CA ILE A 93 7.75 -3.28 -5.45
C ILE A 93 7.98 -2.83 -6.89
N GLY A 94 7.08 -3.17 -7.82
CA GLY A 94 7.16 -2.76 -9.21
C GLY A 94 7.14 -1.23 -9.38
N ALA A 95 6.23 -0.54 -8.68
CA ALA A 95 6.15 0.91 -8.67
C ALA A 95 7.43 1.55 -8.11
N TYR A 96 7.99 0.98 -7.04
CA TYR A 96 9.23 1.45 -6.44
C TYR A 96 10.43 1.29 -7.39
N LEU A 97 10.54 0.12 -8.05
CA LEU A 97 11.56 -0.12 -9.06
C LEU A 97 11.46 0.90 -10.18
N TRP A 98 10.26 1.19 -10.70
CA TRP A 98 10.06 2.17 -11.76
C TRP A 98 10.61 3.56 -11.40
N ILE A 99 10.24 4.07 -10.22
CA ILE A 99 10.65 5.41 -9.75
C ILE A 99 12.18 5.50 -9.63
N TRP A 100 12.81 4.47 -9.09
CA TRP A 100 14.25 4.48 -8.78
C TRP A 100 15.15 4.00 -9.92
N THR A 101 14.59 3.34 -10.94
CA THR A 101 15.35 2.86 -12.10
C THR A 101 16.04 4.01 -12.82
N GLY A 102 15.37 5.16 -12.99
CA GLY A 102 15.97 6.35 -13.62
C GLY A 102 17.20 6.85 -12.86
N PHE A 103 17.12 6.96 -11.54
CA PHE A 103 18.25 7.35 -10.70
C PHE A 103 19.43 6.38 -10.82
N ALA A 104 19.16 5.07 -10.72
CA ALA A 104 20.20 4.05 -10.81
C ALA A 104 20.88 4.06 -12.20
N MET A 105 20.11 4.18 -13.27
CA MET A 105 20.64 4.22 -14.64
C MET A 105 21.57 5.42 -14.85
N VAL A 106 21.20 6.61 -14.38
CA VAL A 106 22.05 7.80 -14.53
C VAL A 106 23.38 7.64 -13.79
N LEU A 107 23.34 7.16 -12.54
CA LEU A 107 24.57 7.03 -11.74
C LEU A 107 25.49 5.92 -12.28
N ILE A 108 24.92 4.77 -12.64
CA ILE A 108 25.67 3.66 -13.23
C ILE A 108 26.22 4.04 -14.61
N GLY A 109 25.44 4.76 -15.42
CA GLY A 109 25.87 5.27 -16.73
C GLY A 109 27.05 6.24 -16.62
N ALA A 110 27.01 7.16 -15.64
CA ALA A 110 28.14 8.03 -15.32
C ALA A 110 29.37 7.19 -14.91
N GLY A 111 29.18 6.19 -14.06
CA GLY A 111 30.22 5.23 -13.68
C GLY A 111 30.85 4.50 -14.88
N LEU A 112 30.04 3.99 -15.81
CA LEU A 112 30.52 3.29 -17.01
C LEU A 112 31.36 4.20 -17.90
N SER A 113 30.95 5.47 -18.04
CA SER A 113 31.66 6.44 -18.88
C SER A 113 33.08 6.76 -18.39
N SER A 114 33.35 6.54 -17.10
CA SER A 114 34.66 6.78 -16.47
C SER A 114 35.64 5.61 -16.61
N LEU A 115 35.18 4.46 -17.14
CA LEU A 115 36.02 3.27 -17.26
C LEU A 115 37.07 3.43 -18.39
N PRO A 116 38.34 3.05 -18.14
CA PRO A 116 39.37 3.10 -19.17
C PRO A 116 39.08 2.07 -20.26
N ARG A 117 38.88 2.55 -21.50
CA ARG A 117 38.55 1.71 -22.67
C ARG A 117 39.67 0.73 -22.99
N ASP A 118 40.91 1.15 -22.84
CA ASP A 118 42.12 0.35 -23.11
C ASP A 118 42.15 -0.94 -22.28
N ALA A 119 41.65 -0.91 -21.03
CA ALA A 119 41.58 -2.10 -20.18
C ALA A 119 40.57 -3.13 -20.70
N LEU A 120 39.46 -2.66 -21.31
CA LEU A 120 38.46 -3.53 -21.92
C LEU A 120 38.94 -4.08 -23.26
N GLU A 121 39.64 -3.27 -24.05
CA GLU A 121 40.24 -3.69 -25.31
C GLU A 121 41.35 -4.71 -25.08
N ALA A 122 42.25 -4.49 -24.12
CA ALA A 122 43.28 -5.44 -23.74
C ALA A 122 42.69 -6.80 -23.33
N ALA A 123 41.62 -6.81 -22.52
CA ALA A 123 40.94 -8.04 -22.12
C ALA A 123 40.35 -8.81 -23.32
N ARG A 124 39.84 -8.10 -24.33
CA ARG A 124 39.37 -8.71 -25.59
C ARG A 124 40.53 -9.29 -26.40
N MET A 125 41.68 -8.61 -26.44
CA MET A 125 42.90 -9.11 -27.09
C MET A 125 43.44 -10.36 -26.38
N ASP A 126 43.28 -10.46 -25.06
CA ASP A 126 43.62 -11.63 -24.25
C ASP A 126 42.60 -12.79 -24.39
N GLY A 127 41.59 -12.66 -25.25
CA GLY A 127 40.60 -13.70 -25.53
C GLY A 127 39.48 -13.83 -24.51
N ALA A 128 39.25 -12.81 -23.66
CA ALA A 128 38.14 -12.84 -22.70
C ALA A 128 36.78 -12.66 -23.40
N ASN A 129 35.80 -13.47 -23.01
CA ASN A 129 34.41 -13.32 -23.45
C ASN A 129 33.72 -12.14 -22.73
N GLU A 130 32.71 -11.53 -23.34
CA GLU A 130 31.95 -10.38 -22.81
C GLU A 130 31.38 -10.61 -21.40
N TRP A 131 30.90 -11.83 -21.09
CA TRP A 131 30.46 -12.16 -19.73
C TRP A 131 31.61 -12.17 -18.71
N GLN A 132 32.81 -12.59 -19.13
CA GLN A 132 34.00 -12.56 -18.30
C GLN A 132 34.46 -11.12 -18.08
N ILE A 133 34.47 -10.30 -19.13
CA ILE A 133 34.79 -8.87 -19.06
C ILE A 133 33.81 -8.17 -18.12
N PHE A 134 32.51 -8.39 -18.29
CA PHE A 134 31.48 -7.81 -17.43
C PHE A 134 31.70 -8.15 -15.96
N ARG A 135 31.81 -9.45 -15.62
CA ARG A 135 31.84 -9.88 -14.21
C ARG A 135 33.20 -9.66 -13.55
N ARG A 136 34.32 -9.77 -14.29
CA ARG A 136 35.68 -9.70 -13.72
C ARG A 136 36.35 -8.34 -13.87
N ILE A 137 35.89 -7.49 -14.79
CA ILE A 137 36.51 -6.18 -15.06
C ILE A 137 35.49 -5.07 -14.81
N THR A 138 34.38 -5.05 -15.56
CA THR A 138 33.39 -3.96 -15.50
C THR A 138 32.75 -3.84 -14.12
N VAL A 139 32.20 -4.91 -13.55
CA VAL A 139 31.54 -4.88 -12.23
C VAL A 139 32.51 -4.49 -11.10
N PRO A 140 33.73 -5.07 -10.99
CA PRO A 140 34.70 -4.65 -9.98
C PRO A 140 35.14 -3.18 -10.11
N LEU A 141 35.36 -2.69 -11.34
CA LEU A 141 35.71 -1.28 -11.55
C LEU A 141 34.54 -0.34 -11.22
N LEU A 142 33.29 -0.76 -11.47
CA LEU A 142 32.09 -0.03 -11.08
C LEU A 142 31.68 -0.22 -9.61
N ALA A 143 32.34 -1.10 -8.86
CA ALA A 143 31.97 -1.44 -7.49
C ALA A 143 31.80 -0.20 -6.58
N PRO A 144 32.64 0.85 -6.67
CA PRO A 144 32.43 2.07 -5.88
C PRO A 144 31.07 2.73 -6.16
N VAL A 145 30.68 2.85 -7.43
CA VAL A 145 29.40 3.45 -7.86
C VAL A 145 28.23 2.55 -7.48
N LEU A 146 28.32 1.26 -7.78
CA LEU A 146 27.27 0.28 -7.45
C LEU A 146 27.01 0.21 -5.95
N THR A 147 28.06 0.29 -5.13
CA THR A 147 27.93 0.31 -3.67
C THR A 147 27.17 1.55 -3.20
N VAL A 148 27.46 2.73 -3.76
CA VAL A 148 26.75 3.96 -3.41
C VAL A 148 25.27 3.87 -3.80
N VAL A 149 24.96 3.45 -5.03
CA VAL A 149 23.56 3.26 -5.48
C VAL A 149 22.84 2.28 -4.55
N PHE A 150 23.45 1.13 -4.29
CA PHE A 150 22.85 0.08 -3.46
C PHE A 150 22.50 0.58 -2.06
N ILE A 151 23.44 1.21 -1.36
CA ILE A 151 23.19 1.71 0.00
C ILE A 151 22.12 2.82 -0.03
N THR A 152 22.17 3.72 -1.01
CA THR A 152 21.15 4.77 -1.16
C THR A 152 19.76 4.18 -1.35
N LEU A 153 19.62 3.17 -2.21
CA LEU A 153 18.34 2.49 -2.42
C LEU A 153 17.85 1.77 -1.15
N VAL A 154 18.76 1.09 -0.42
CA VAL A 154 18.42 0.45 0.86
C VAL A 154 17.90 1.47 1.87
N ILE A 155 18.56 2.63 2.01
CA ILE A 155 18.11 3.70 2.91
C ILE A 155 16.71 4.18 2.54
N ASN A 156 16.44 4.34 1.24
CA ASN A 156 15.13 4.80 0.76
C ASN A 156 14.03 3.75 0.99
N VAL A 157 14.31 2.46 0.77
CA VAL A 157 13.35 1.37 1.06
C VAL A 157 13.04 1.30 2.55
N MET A 158 14.03 1.45 3.43
CA MET A 158 13.83 1.39 4.89
C MET A 158 12.86 2.46 5.42
N LYS A 159 12.69 3.57 4.71
CA LYS A 159 11.80 4.67 5.09
C LYS A 159 10.56 4.78 4.20
N VAL A 160 10.34 3.83 3.29
CA VAL A 160 9.24 3.90 2.35
C VAL A 160 7.93 4.00 3.15
N PHE A 161 7.14 5.02 2.89
CA PHE A 161 5.91 5.30 3.63
C PHE A 161 4.86 5.79 2.64
N ASP A 162 5.23 6.84 1.92
CA ASP A 162 4.46 7.48 0.87
C ASP A 162 3.87 6.47 -0.11
N LEU A 163 4.71 5.63 -0.71
CA LEU A 163 4.30 4.68 -1.74
C LEU A 163 3.35 3.61 -1.18
N VAL A 164 3.65 3.05 -0.01
CA VAL A 164 2.85 2.01 0.63
C VAL A 164 1.50 2.57 1.06
N TYR A 165 1.49 3.74 1.67
CA TYR A 165 0.28 4.39 2.16
C TYR A 165 -0.66 4.81 1.03
N ILE A 166 -0.11 5.27 -0.10
CA ILE A 166 -0.91 5.74 -1.25
C ILE A 166 -1.46 4.58 -2.09
N ILE A 167 -0.67 3.50 -2.28
CA ILE A 167 -1.03 2.41 -3.20
C ILE A 167 -1.90 1.35 -2.52
N ALA A 168 -1.62 1.00 -1.27
CA ALA A 168 -2.35 -0.08 -0.60
C ALA A 168 -3.71 0.41 -0.07
N PRO A 169 -4.83 -0.09 -0.61
CA PRO A 169 -6.14 0.26 -0.05
C PRO A 169 -6.29 -0.31 1.37
N GLY A 170 -7.08 0.36 2.20
CA GLY A 170 -7.25 0.03 3.63
C GLY A 170 -7.38 -1.47 3.96
N PRO A 171 -8.22 -2.25 3.25
CA PRO A 171 -8.40 -3.68 3.53
C PRO A 171 -7.15 -4.57 3.36
N VAL A 172 -6.16 -4.12 2.59
CA VAL A 172 -4.91 -4.88 2.33
C VAL A 172 -3.68 -4.13 2.85
N GLN A 173 -3.90 -3.01 3.54
CA GLN A 173 -2.82 -2.16 3.99
C GLN A 173 -1.97 -2.87 5.04
N GLU A 174 -2.57 -3.71 5.90
CA GLU A 174 -1.85 -4.54 6.87
C GLU A 174 -0.89 -5.52 6.20
N ASP A 175 -1.27 -6.10 5.05
CA ASP A 175 -0.44 -7.06 4.29
C ASP A 175 0.81 -6.39 3.69
N ALA A 176 0.74 -5.10 3.41
CA ALA A 176 1.82 -4.31 2.81
C ALA A 176 2.55 -3.39 3.82
N THR A 177 2.17 -3.44 5.10
CA THR A 177 2.63 -2.46 6.10
C THR A 177 4.12 -2.58 6.41
N VAL A 178 4.75 -1.42 6.54
CA VAL A 178 6.16 -1.26 6.92
C VAL A 178 6.26 -0.38 8.17
N LEU A 179 7.42 -0.36 8.82
CA LEU A 179 7.60 0.38 10.08
C LEU A 179 7.21 1.86 9.96
N ALA A 180 7.51 2.50 8.83
CA ALA A 180 7.18 3.90 8.60
C ALA A 180 5.68 4.15 8.42
N THR A 181 4.94 3.23 7.75
CA THR A 181 3.47 3.33 7.68
C THR A 181 2.83 3.04 9.03
N GLN A 182 3.33 2.05 9.77
CA GLN A 182 2.83 1.74 11.10
C GLN A 182 3.00 2.92 12.06
N MET A 183 4.16 3.59 12.04
CA MET A 183 4.41 4.82 12.79
C MET A 183 3.37 5.90 12.48
N TRP A 184 3.01 6.07 11.20
CA TRP A 184 2.00 7.04 10.79
C TRP A 184 0.59 6.64 11.23
N LEU A 185 0.18 5.38 11.03
CA LEU A 185 -1.16 4.88 11.34
C LEU A 185 -1.49 5.02 12.84
N VAL A 186 -0.56 4.64 13.71
CA VAL A 186 -0.78 4.70 15.17
C VAL A 186 -0.76 6.13 15.71
N SER A 187 -0.04 7.05 15.05
CA SER A 187 0.05 8.46 15.47
C SER A 187 -1.10 9.31 14.93
N PHE A 188 -1.42 9.14 13.64
CA PHE A 188 -2.25 10.05 12.86
C PHE A 188 -3.40 9.35 12.11
N GLY A 189 -3.32 8.02 11.90
CA GLY A 189 -4.32 7.24 11.16
C GLY A 189 -5.52 6.76 11.99
N GLY A 190 -5.86 7.44 13.09
CA GLY A 190 -7.00 7.10 13.95
C GLY A 190 -6.64 6.39 15.26
N GLY A 191 -5.38 5.97 15.45
CA GLY A 191 -4.93 5.34 16.70
C GLY A 191 -4.74 6.31 17.89
N ASN A 192 -4.49 7.60 17.63
CA ASN A 192 -4.20 8.65 18.61
C ASN A 192 -3.09 8.31 19.63
N ASN A 193 -2.25 7.31 19.36
CA ASN A 193 -1.18 6.86 20.25
C ASN A 193 0.17 7.42 19.79
N GLN A 194 0.36 8.73 20.05
CA GLN A 194 1.59 9.42 19.71
C GLN A 194 2.82 8.92 20.49
N GLY A 195 2.61 8.29 21.66
CA GLY A 195 3.68 7.67 22.44
C GLY A 195 4.29 6.47 21.70
N LEU A 196 3.44 5.56 21.25
CA LEU A 196 3.87 4.40 20.44
C LEU A 196 4.45 4.85 19.09
N GLY A 197 3.81 5.83 18.45
CA GLY A 197 4.31 6.45 17.23
C GLY A 197 5.72 7.02 17.36
N SER A 198 5.98 7.77 18.44
CA SER A 198 7.31 8.32 18.72
C SER A 198 8.35 7.22 18.94
N ALA A 199 7.99 6.12 19.63
CA ALA A 199 8.90 4.99 19.83
C ALA A 199 9.27 4.31 18.51
N LEU A 200 8.30 4.10 17.60
CA LEU A 200 8.55 3.59 16.25
C LEU A 200 9.44 4.54 15.43
N GLY A 201 9.21 5.85 15.54
CA GLY A 201 10.04 6.85 14.87
C GLY A 201 11.51 6.83 15.34
N VAL A 202 11.75 6.72 16.66
CA VAL A 202 13.10 6.59 17.21
C VAL A 202 13.76 5.28 16.77
N LEU A 203 13.02 4.17 16.78
CA LEU A 203 13.53 2.89 16.27
C LEU A 203 13.96 2.99 14.81
N LEU A 204 13.13 3.61 13.96
CA LEU A 204 13.43 3.79 12.55
C LEU A 204 14.64 4.71 12.34
N LEU A 205 14.78 5.75 13.16
CA LEU A 205 15.97 6.61 13.18
C LEU A 205 17.23 5.82 13.51
N LEU A 206 17.20 4.97 14.55
CA LEU A 206 18.33 4.13 14.94
C LEU A 206 18.73 3.11 13.85
N LEU A 207 17.77 2.61 13.07
CA LEU A 207 18.03 1.70 11.96
C LEU A 207 18.65 2.41 10.74
N VAL A 208 18.19 3.63 10.44
CA VAL A 208 18.62 4.38 9.25
C VAL A 208 19.97 5.05 9.44
N VAL A 209 20.21 5.67 10.60
CA VAL A 209 21.39 6.53 10.83
C VAL A 209 22.71 5.79 10.55
N PRO A 210 22.92 4.53 10.98
CA PRO A 210 24.12 3.77 10.66
C PRO A 210 24.33 3.59 9.15
N ALA A 211 23.26 3.28 8.40
CA ALA A 211 23.32 3.11 6.95
C ALA A 211 23.69 4.43 6.25
N MET A 212 23.11 5.55 6.71
CA MET A 212 23.42 6.88 6.19
C MET A 212 24.87 7.30 6.48
N VAL A 213 25.35 7.09 7.72
CA VAL A 213 26.75 7.36 8.09
C VAL A 213 27.71 6.53 7.25
N PHE A 214 27.38 5.26 7.01
CA PHE A 214 28.16 4.38 6.15
C PHE A 214 28.21 4.88 4.69
N ASN A 215 27.08 5.28 4.12
CA ASN A 215 26.98 5.85 2.77
C ASN A 215 27.88 7.08 2.61
N VAL A 216 27.77 8.05 3.52
CA VAL A 216 28.56 9.29 3.49
C VAL A 216 30.06 9.01 3.64
N ARG A 217 30.44 8.11 4.55
CA ARG A 217 31.84 7.72 4.72
C ARG A 217 32.41 7.07 3.46
N ARG A 218 31.62 6.25 2.76
CA ARG A 218 32.04 5.61 1.50
C ARG A 218 32.20 6.64 0.38
N PHE A 219 31.24 7.55 0.23
CA PHE A 219 31.29 8.61 -0.78
C PHE A 219 32.52 9.52 -0.62
N LYS A 220 32.88 9.87 0.63
CA LYS A 220 34.10 10.65 0.90
C LYS A 220 35.40 9.92 0.53
N ARG A 221 35.40 8.58 0.52
CA ARG A 221 36.56 7.77 0.12
C ARG A 221 36.70 7.59 -1.39
N SER A 222 35.65 7.80 -2.18
CA SER A 222 35.73 7.71 -3.65
C SER A 222 36.18 9.01 -4.32
N GLN A 223 36.19 10.13 -3.59
CA GLN A 223 36.69 11.43 -4.09
C GLN A 223 38.14 11.72 -3.69
N ARG A 224 38.79 10.82 -2.96
CA ARG A 224 40.24 10.84 -2.70
C ARG A 224 40.92 9.84 -3.60
#